data_AF-A0A0R6ATI3-F1
#
_entry.id   AF-A0A0R6ATI3-F1
#
_cell.length_a   1.000
_cell.length_b   1.000
_cell.length_c   1.000
_cell.angle_alpha   90.00
_cell.angle_beta   90.00
_cell.angle_gamma   90.00
#
_symmetry.space_group_name_H-M   'P 1'
#
loop_
_entity.id
_entity.type
_entity.pdbx_description
1 polymer ?
#
loop_
_entity_poly.entity_id
_entity_poly.type
_entity_poly.pdbx_seq_one_letter_code
_entity_poly.pdbx_strand_id
1 'polypeptide(L)'
;WPGDDSPCGEASGRGVCQDVVTSDAPVGTQFPFSGVDDRENWPIVFYNRTCQCRANFMGYHCGECRFGYVGSSCSVRRTAVRKEIFKLTLAEKDKFIAYLNLAKRTFSPDYVISTGTYEQMNNGSNPMFP
;
A
#
# COMPACT_ATOMS: atom_id res chain seq x y z
N TRP A 1 1.82 -14.49 -0.81
CA TRP A 1 0.47 -14.48 -0.21
C TRP A 1 0.37 -15.69 0.70
N PRO A 2 -0.14 -15.58 1.95
CA PRO A 2 -0.11 -16.68 2.91
C PRO A 2 -0.92 -17.93 2.52
N GLY A 3 -1.75 -17.86 1.48
CA GLY A 3 -2.57 -19.01 1.08
C GLY A 3 -1.86 -20.03 0.21
N ASP A 4 -0.71 -19.71 -0.39
CA ASP A 4 0.13 -20.66 -1.13
C ASP A 4 1.64 -20.51 -0.86
N ASP A 5 2.01 -19.68 0.12
CA ASP A 5 3.38 -19.36 0.52
C ASP A 5 4.30 -18.84 -0.60
N SER A 6 3.77 -18.56 -1.79
CA SER A 6 4.54 -18.03 -2.90
C SER A 6 4.67 -16.50 -2.83
N PRO A 7 5.81 -15.93 -3.23
CA PRO A 7 5.95 -14.49 -3.42
C PRO A 7 4.86 -13.98 -4.36
N CYS A 8 4.19 -12.89 -3.99
CA CYS A 8 3.14 -12.27 -4.79
C CYS A 8 1.95 -13.18 -5.19
N GLY A 9 1.80 -14.37 -4.56
CA GLY A 9 0.76 -15.34 -4.92
C GLY A 9 0.93 -15.91 -6.33
N GLU A 10 2.17 -16.05 -6.78
CA GLU A 10 2.55 -16.56 -8.09
C GLU A 10 2.04 -17.98 -8.36
N ALA A 11 2.12 -18.89 -7.38
CA ALA A 11 1.68 -20.28 -7.54
C ALA A 11 0.16 -20.38 -7.80
N SER A 12 -0.62 -19.44 -7.28
CA SER A 12 -2.06 -19.31 -7.53
C SER A 12 -2.41 -18.32 -8.62
N GLY A 13 -1.42 -17.84 -9.37
CA GLY A 13 -1.62 -16.93 -10.50
C GLY A 13 -2.14 -15.55 -10.12
N ARG A 14 -1.99 -15.12 -8.86
CA ARG A 14 -2.49 -13.82 -8.37
C ARG A 14 -1.60 -12.65 -8.76
N GLY A 15 -0.30 -12.89 -8.92
CA GLY A 15 0.68 -11.85 -9.21
C GLY A 15 2.06 -12.42 -9.46
N VAL A 16 3.03 -11.54 -9.67
CA VAL A 16 4.44 -11.87 -9.90
C VAL A 16 5.33 -10.78 -9.30
N CYS A 17 6.54 -11.13 -8.88
CA CYS A 17 7.53 -10.16 -8.41
C CYS A 17 8.29 -9.57 -9.61
N GLN A 18 8.18 -8.27 -9.84
CA GLN A 18 8.78 -7.58 -10.98
C GLN A 18 9.56 -6.34 -10.57
N ASP A 19 10.43 -5.87 -11.46
CA ASP A 19 11.17 -4.62 -11.29
C ASP A 19 10.21 -3.43 -11.24
N VAL A 20 10.53 -2.45 -10.39
CA VAL A 20 9.80 -1.19 -10.29
C VAL A 20 10.04 -0.36 -11.54
N VAL A 21 8.96 0.13 -12.13
CA VAL A 21 9.01 1.11 -13.23
C VAL A 21 8.81 2.51 -12.66
N THR A 22 9.82 3.35 -12.80
CA THR A 22 9.79 4.76 -12.37
C THR A 22 9.37 5.67 -13.52
N SER A 23 8.97 6.91 -13.21
CA SER A 23 8.60 7.91 -14.20
C SER A 23 9.84 8.54 -14.83
N ASP A 24 9.91 8.60 -16.16
CA ASP A 24 10.96 9.32 -16.91
C ASP A 24 10.60 10.81 -17.16
N ALA A 25 9.49 11.29 -16.60
CA ALA A 25 9.07 12.68 -16.75
C ALA A 25 10.09 13.65 -16.12
N PRO A 26 10.33 14.83 -16.73
CA PRO A 26 11.27 15.81 -16.19
C PRO A 26 10.80 16.36 -14.85
N VAL A 27 11.74 16.52 -13.92
CA VAL A 27 11.50 17.18 -12.63
C VAL A 27 11.54 18.70 -12.76
N GLY A 28 10.67 19.37 -12.00
CA GLY A 28 10.63 20.84 -11.98
C GLY A 28 11.88 21.45 -11.34
N THR A 29 12.26 22.65 -11.78
CA THR A 29 13.46 23.36 -11.27
C THR A 29 13.33 23.83 -9.82
N GLN A 30 12.15 23.71 -9.21
CA GLN A 30 11.87 24.09 -7.82
C GLN A 30 12.63 23.21 -6.81
N PHE A 31 13.05 22.01 -7.22
CA PHE A 31 13.88 21.12 -6.42
C PHE A 31 15.21 20.87 -7.15
N PRO A 32 16.21 21.76 -6.99
CA PRO A 32 17.47 21.70 -7.75
C PRO A 32 18.50 20.75 -7.13
N PHE A 33 18.05 19.75 -6.36
CA PHE A 33 18.91 18.77 -5.71
C PHE A 33 18.68 17.39 -6.32
N SER A 34 19.70 16.52 -6.25
CA SER A 34 19.58 15.13 -6.67
C SER A 34 20.36 14.23 -5.72
N GLY A 35 19.76 13.09 -5.38
CA GLY A 35 20.34 12.10 -4.47
C GLY A 35 20.37 12.54 -3.02
N VAL A 36 19.48 13.45 -2.61
CA VAL A 36 19.43 13.97 -1.24
C VAL A 36 18.17 13.58 -0.49
N ASP A 37 17.15 13.10 -1.20
CA ASP A 37 15.87 12.73 -0.61
C ASP A 37 15.44 11.31 -1.02
N ASP A 38 15.16 10.46 -0.03
CA ASP A 38 14.78 9.05 -0.23
C ASP A 38 13.51 8.86 -1.10
N ARG A 39 12.77 9.95 -1.35
CA ARG A 39 11.55 9.97 -2.18
C ARG A 39 11.82 10.18 -3.66
N GLU A 40 13.06 10.52 -4.05
CA GLU A 40 13.44 10.63 -5.45
C GLU A 40 13.28 9.27 -6.15
N ASN A 41 12.61 9.26 -7.31
CA ASN A 41 12.30 8.03 -8.05
C ASN A 41 11.66 6.92 -7.19
N TRP A 42 10.82 7.33 -6.23
CA TRP A 42 10.15 6.42 -5.31
C TRP A 42 9.53 5.20 -6.01
N PRO A 43 9.68 3.97 -5.46
CA PRO A 43 10.33 3.60 -4.19
C PRO A 43 11.79 3.09 -4.32
N ILE A 44 12.50 3.41 -5.40
CA ILE A 44 13.72 2.69 -5.81
C ILE A 44 14.87 2.69 -4.79
N VAL A 45 14.92 3.70 -3.91
CA VAL A 45 15.90 3.80 -2.82
C VAL A 45 15.80 2.61 -1.86
N PHE A 46 14.59 2.14 -1.58
CA PHE A 46 14.35 1.01 -0.67
C PHE A 46 14.13 -0.31 -1.41
N TYR A 47 13.36 -0.30 -2.49
CA TYR A 47 12.93 -1.51 -3.20
C TYR A 47 12.99 -1.32 -4.70
N ASN A 48 13.76 -2.17 -5.37
CA ASN A 48 13.82 -2.23 -6.82
C ASN A 48 12.87 -3.25 -7.44
N ARG A 49 12.22 -4.09 -6.61
CA ARG A 49 11.23 -5.07 -7.04
C ARG A 49 10.00 -5.03 -6.14
N THR A 50 8.82 -5.09 -6.75
CA THR A 50 7.54 -5.13 -6.03
C THR A 50 6.59 -6.15 -6.68
N CYS A 51 5.51 -6.50 -5.96
CA CYS A 51 4.49 -7.39 -6.51
C CYS A 51 3.61 -6.65 -7.53
N GLN A 52 3.55 -7.17 -8.75
CA GLN A 52 2.57 -6.78 -9.75
C GLN A 52 1.42 -7.79 -9.79
N CYS A 53 0.25 -7.36 -9.33
CA CYS A 53 -0.93 -8.24 -9.26
C CYS A 53 -1.64 -8.33 -10.63
N ARG A 54 -2.23 -9.50 -10.89
CA ARG A 54 -2.97 -9.80 -12.12
C ARG A 54 -4.46 -9.54 -11.94
N ALA A 55 -5.13 -9.20 -13.04
CA ALA A 55 -6.58 -9.01 -13.09
C ALA A 55 -7.14 -8.09 -11.98
N ASN A 56 -8.02 -8.60 -11.12
CA ASN A 56 -8.64 -7.85 -10.02
C ASN A 56 -7.98 -8.12 -8.66
N PHE A 57 -6.84 -8.81 -8.60
CA PHE A 57 -6.08 -8.95 -7.36
C PHE A 57 -5.31 -7.66 -7.05
N MET A 58 -5.06 -7.39 -5.77
CA MET A 58 -4.37 -6.20 -5.27
C MET A 58 -3.71 -6.50 -3.91
N GLY A 59 -3.09 -5.49 -3.29
CA GLY A 59 -2.39 -5.59 -2.00
C GLY A 59 -0.90 -5.87 -2.19
N TYR A 60 -0.10 -5.66 -1.13
CA TYR A 60 1.37 -5.76 -1.18
C TYR A 60 1.88 -7.15 -1.57
N HIS A 61 1.06 -8.20 -1.37
CA HIS A 61 1.38 -9.58 -1.74
C HIS A 61 0.33 -10.23 -2.67
N CYS A 62 -0.53 -9.43 -3.32
CA CYS A 62 -1.62 -9.86 -4.23
C CYS A 62 -2.72 -10.76 -3.64
N GLY A 63 -2.90 -10.71 -2.31
CA GLY A 63 -3.88 -11.48 -1.56
C GLY A 63 -5.23 -10.80 -1.41
N GLU A 64 -5.30 -9.51 -1.72
CA GLU A 64 -6.50 -8.69 -1.62
C GLU A 64 -7.16 -8.49 -2.99
N CYS A 65 -8.32 -7.82 -2.99
CA CYS A 65 -9.02 -7.46 -4.22
C CYS A 65 -8.92 -5.97 -4.50
N ARG A 66 -8.83 -5.63 -5.79
CA ARG A 66 -8.93 -4.27 -6.28
C ARG A 66 -10.21 -3.61 -5.77
N PHE A 67 -10.15 -2.31 -5.51
CA PHE A 67 -11.32 -1.52 -5.11
C PHE A 67 -12.53 -1.81 -6.00
N GLY A 68 -13.68 -2.10 -5.37
CA GLY A 68 -14.91 -2.47 -6.05
C GLY A 68 -15.09 -3.97 -6.32
N TYR A 69 -14.11 -4.81 -5.95
CA TYR A 69 -14.20 -6.27 -6.05
C TYR A 69 -14.01 -6.94 -4.69
N VAL A 70 -14.65 -8.09 -4.50
CA VAL A 70 -14.59 -8.93 -3.30
C VAL A 70 -14.65 -10.41 -3.65
N GLY A 71 -14.50 -11.27 -2.65
CA GLY A 71 -14.49 -12.73 -2.80
C GLY A 71 -13.08 -13.28 -2.99
N SER A 72 -12.90 -14.59 -2.79
CA SER A 72 -11.59 -15.25 -2.83
C SER A 72 -10.88 -15.12 -4.19
N SER A 73 -11.65 -15.02 -5.28
CA SER A 73 -11.17 -14.83 -6.66
C SER A 73 -11.34 -13.41 -7.19
N CYS A 74 -11.76 -12.45 -6.35
CA CYS A 74 -11.97 -11.05 -6.74
C CYS A 74 -12.89 -10.84 -7.97
N SER A 75 -13.87 -11.73 -8.14
CA SER A 75 -14.81 -11.71 -9.26
C SER A 75 -16.14 -11.03 -8.92
N VAL A 76 -16.47 -10.87 -7.64
CA VAL A 76 -17.74 -10.31 -7.20
C VAL A 76 -17.61 -8.79 -7.10
N ARG A 77 -18.41 -8.05 -7.86
CA ARG A 77 -18.46 -6.59 -7.75
C ARG A 77 -19.19 -6.15 -6.49
N ARG A 78 -18.64 -5.16 -5.80
CA ARG A 78 -19.25 -4.49 -4.65
C ARG A 78 -19.18 -2.97 -4.83
N THR A 79 -20.33 -2.32 -4.89
CA THR A 79 -20.41 -0.86 -4.90
C THR A 79 -20.60 -0.35 -3.47
N ALA A 80 -19.76 0.60 -3.06
CA ALA A 80 -19.93 1.35 -1.82
C ALA A 80 -20.31 2.80 -2.16
N VAL A 81 -21.27 3.37 -1.44
CA VAL A 81 -21.72 4.75 -1.64
C VAL A 81 -21.16 5.63 -0.53
N ARG A 82 -20.34 6.62 -0.90
CA ARG A 82 -19.87 7.66 0.03
C ARG A 82 -20.97 8.71 0.19
N LYS A 83 -21.75 8.61 1.26
CA LYS A 83 -22.77 9.60 1.62
C LYS A 83 -22.13 10.87 2.17
N GLU A 84 -22.85 11.97 2.07
CA GLU A 84 -22.53 13.23 2.74
C GLU A 84 -22.70 13.07 4.26
N ILE A 85 -21.78 13.65 5.06
CA ILE A 85 -21.67 13.38 6.50
C ILE A 85 -22.85 13.96 7.29
N PHE A 86 -23.36 15.14 6.92
CA PHE A 86 -24.51 15.75 7.60
C PHE A 86 -25.81 15.01 7.34
N LYS A 87 -25.95 14.36 6.18
CA LYS A 87 -27.08 13.50 5.78
C LYS A 87 -27.10 12.11 6.43
N LEU A 88 -26.10 11.74 7.22
CA LEU A 88 -26.09 10.47 7.95
C LEU A 88 -27.08 10.49 9.13
N THR A 89 -27.67 9.34 9.42
CA THR A 89 -28.41 9.11 10.67
C THR A 89 -27.50 9.22 11.89
N LEU A 90 -28.06 9.46 13.08
CA LEU A 90 -27.28 9.53 14.32
C LEU A 90 -26.43 8.26 14.52
N ALA A 91 -27.03 7.08 14.33
CA ALA A 91 -26.33 5.80 14.46
C ALA A 91 -25.18 5.62 13.44
N GLU A 92 -25.36 6.09 12.19
CA GLU A 92 -24.28 6.06 11.19
C GLU A 92 -23.12 7.01 11.59
N LYS A 93 -23.43 8.20 12.12
CA LYS A 93 -22.41 9.15 12.62
C LYS A 93 -21.63 8.57 13.80
N ASP A 94 -22.34 8.01 14.78
CA ASP A 94 -21.73 7.40 15.96
C ASP A 94 -20.82 6.22 15.57
N LYS A 95 -21.29 5.37 14.65
CA LYS A 95 -20.48 4.26 14.11
C LYS A 95 -19.24 4.77 13.37
N PHE A 96 -19.38 5.81 12.56
CA PHE A 96 -18.25 6.40 11.83
C PHE A 96 -17.18 6.94 12.79
N ILE A 97 -17.57 7.73 13.80
CA ILE A 97 -16.66 8.26 14.81
C ILE A 97 -16.02 7.13 15.63
N ALA A 98 -16.79 6.13 16.03
CA ALA A 98 -16.27 4.98 16.76
C ALA A 98 -15.19 4.22 15.96
N TYR A 99 -15.39 4.03 14.65
CA TYR A 99 -14.40 3.36 13.80
C TYR A 99 -13.18 4.22 13.49
N LEU A 100 -13.30 5.54 13.41
CA LEU A 100 -12.13 6.42 13.35
C LEU A 100 -11.29 6.32 14.64
N ASN A 101 -11.95 6.31 15.79
CA ASN A 101 -11.28 6.13 17.08
C ASN A 101 -10.61 4.76 17.22
N LEU A 102 -11.27 3.70 16.74
CA LEU A 102 -10.70 2.37 16.68
C LEU A 102 -9.46 2.36 15.79
N ALA A 103 -9.57 2.83 14.55
CA ALA A 103 -8.45 2.88 13.60
C ALA A 103 -7.25 3.69 14.14
N LYS A 104 -7.50 4.76 14.89
CA LYS A 104 -6.42 5.55 15.53
C LYS A 104 -5.67 4.78 16.63
N ARG A 105 -6.31 3.80 17.25
CA ARG A 105 -5.78 3.04 18.41
C ARG A 105 -5.36 1.61 18.05
N THR A 106 -5.69 1.14 16.86
CA THR A 106 -5.31 -0.18 16.38
C THR A 106 -4.00 -0.08 15.60
N PHE A 107 -3.01 -0.88 15.99
CA PHE A 107 -1.77 -1.01 15.24
C PHE A 107 -2.03 -1.60 13.84
N SER A 108 -1.34 -1.07 12.85
CA SER A 108 -1.39 -1.59 11.48
C SER A 108 -0.75 -2.99 11.44
N PRO A 109 -1.45 -4.04 10.99
CA PRO A 109 -0.86 -5.37 10.88
C PRO A 109 0.09 -5.53 9.68
N ASP A 110 -0.05 -4.67 8.67
CA ASP A 110 0.62 -4.83 7.38
C ASP A 110 1.73 -3.80 7.12
N TYR A 111 1.69 -2.65 7.81
CA TYR A 111 2.57 -1.51 7.54
C TYR A 111 3.21 -0.97 8.81
N VAL A 112 4.50 -0.70 8.72
CA VAL A 112 5.30 0.04 9.71
C VAL A 112 5.81 1.34 9.11
N ILE A 113 6.25 2.27 9.95
CA ILE A 113 6.77 3.57 9.52
C ILE A 113 8.28 3.65 9.75
N SER A 114 9.03 4.21 8.81
CA SER A 114 10.44 4.47 9.05
C SER A 114 10.62 5.56 10.11
N THR A 115 11.58 5.38 11.01
CA THR A 115 11.96 6.37 12.03
C THR A 115 13.30 7.04 11.73
N GLY A 116 13.95 6.69 10.61
CA GLY A 116 15.17 7.29 10.09
C GLY A 116 15.22 7.24 8.56
N THR A 117 16.20 7.93 7.97
CA THR A 117 16.47 7.91 6.52
C THR A 117 17.17 6.61 6.10
N TYR A 118 17.20 6.32 4.80
CA TYR A 118 17.89 5.14 4.27
C TYR A 118 19.38 5.08 4.67
N GLU A 119 20.05 6.23 4.69
CA GLU A 119 21.43 6.38 5.14
C GLU A 119 21.59 6.01 6.63
N GLN A 120 20.70 6.52 7.50
CA GLN A 120 20.70 6.19 8.93
C GLN A 120 20.44 4.70 9.19
N MET A 121 19.70 4.04 8.29
CA MET A 121 19.49 2.60 8.32
C MET A 121 20.70 1.79 7.81
N ASN A 122 21.86 2.42 7.59
CA ASN A 122 23.05 1.80 7.02
C ASN A 122 22.72 1.06 5.71
N ASN A 123 22.11 1.78 4.76
CA ASN A 123 21.65 1.24 3.48
C ASN A 123 20.74 0.01 3.65
N GLY A 124 19.80 0.10 4.60
CA GLY A 124 18.83 -0.95 4.89
C GLY A 124 19.33 -2.11 5.76
N SER A 125 20.62 -2.16 6.11
CA SER A 125 21.17 -3.24 6.95
C SER A 125 20.81 -3.11 8.43
N ASN A 126 20.44 -1.91 8.88
CA ASN A 126 19.99 -1.62 10.23
C ASN A 126 18.55 -1.06 10.18
N PRO A 127 17.52 -1.92 10.16
CA PRO A 127 16.14 -1.48 9.98
C PRO A 127 15.69 -0.60 11.15
N MET A 128 15.14 0.58 10.84
CA MET A 128 14.61 1.53 11.82
C MET A 128 13.10 1.69 11.63
N PHE A 129 12.35 0.73 12.19
CA PHE A 129 10.89 0.69 12.24
C PHE A 129 10.44 0.41 13.69
N PRO A 130 9.30 0.98 14.14
CA PRO A 130 8.78 0.77 15.50
C PRO A 130 8.16 -0.60 15.70
#